data_AF-A0AAW9KNL5-F1
#
_entry.id   AF-A0AAW9KNL5-F1
#
_cell.length_a   1.000
_cell.length_b   1.000
_cell.length_c   1.000
_cell.angle_alpha   90.00
_cell.angle_beta   90.00
_cell.angle_gamma   90.00
#
_symmetry.space_group_name_H-M   'P 1'
#
loop_
_entity.id
_entity.type
_entity.pdbx_description
1 polymer ?
#
loop_
_entity_poly.entity_id
_entity_poly.type
_entity_poly.pdbx_seq_one_letter_code
_entity_poly.pdbx_strand_id
1 'polypeptide(L)'
;AGFDAIEIHGAQGYLIHQFHSPLTNKRTDEYGKDLTKFGVDVIKAAKSEMPENMPLIMRVSGKEYVEGGYEIETGIGISKVYHKAGADIFHISAGGEGPIASAGKPGTHAAYQVPLARAIKKALN
;
A
#
# COMPACT_ATOMS: atom_id res chain seq x y z
N ALA A 1 6.55 -12.46 -22.48
CA ALA A 1 6.51 -13.17 -21.19
C ALA A 1 5.13 -13.73 -20.86
N GLY A 2 4.02 -13.23 -21.45
CA GLY A 2 2.73 -13.92 -21.42
C GLY A 2 2.03 -13.92 -20.07
N PHE A 3 2.28 -12.91 -19.23
CA PHE A 3 1.60 -12.76 -17.94
C PHE A 3 0.18 -12.23 -18.13
N ASP A 4 -0.75 -12.72 -17.32
CA ASP A 4 -2.16 -12.31 -17.32
C ASP A 4 -2.47 -11.15 -16.37
N ALA A 5 -1.52 -10.80 -15.49
CA ALA A 5 -1.67 -9.74 -14.50
C ALA A 5 -0.30 -9.15 -14.13
N ILE A 6 -0.32 -7.93 -13.62
CA ILE A 6 0.86 -7.27 -13.05
C ILE A 6 0.55 -6.91 -11.60
N GLU A 7 1.50 -7.18 -10.70
CA GLU A 7 1.47 -6.68 -9.33
C GLU A 7 2.57 -5.64 -9.13
N ILE A 8 2.19 -4.45 -8.68
CA ILE A 8 3.14 -3.43 -8.23
C ILE A 8 3.34 -3.61 -6.72
N HIS A 9 4.61 -3.71 -6.32
CA HIS A 9 4.96 -3.84 -4.91
C HIS A 9 5.10 -2.47 -4.23
N GLY A 10 4.11 -2.10 -3.39
CA GLY A 10 4.14 -0.88 -2.58
C GLY A 10 3.91 -1.13 -1.10
N ALA A 11 4.59 -2.14 -0.57
CA ALA A 11 4.46 -2.60 0.81
C ALA A 11 5.86 -2.92 1.38
N GLN A 12 5.93 -3.28 2.65
CA GLN A 12 7.10 -3.92 3.26
C GLN A 12 8.42 -3.15 3.19
N GLY A 13 8.33 -1.82 3.27
CA GLY A 13 9.49 -0.94 3.40
C GLY A 13 10.27 -0.71 2.11
N TYR A 14 9.79 -1.26 0.99
CA TYR A 14 10.33 -0.96 -0.34
C TYR A 14 9.86 0.40 -0.86
N LEU A 15 10.36 0.81 -2.03
CA LEU A 15 10.32 2.17 -2.51
C LEU A 15 8.96 2.87 -2.39
N ILE A 16 7.88 2.31 -2.96
CA ILE A 16 6.57 2.96 -2.88
C ILE A 16 6.07 3.07 -1.43
N HIS A 17 6.34 2.05 -0.60
CA HIS A 17 6.00 2.10 0.83
C HIS A 17 6.79 3.19 1.57
N GLN A 18 8.04 3.44 1.16
CA GLN A 18 8.86 4.49 1.76
C GLN A 18 8.27 5.89 1.56
N PHE A 19 7.45 6.11 0.52
CA PHE A 19 6.72 7.36 0.32
C PHE A 19 5.48 7.47 1.22
N HIS A 20 4.83 6.35 1.55
CA HIS A 20 3.67 6.33 2.45
C HIS A 20 4.04 6.55 3.90
N SER A 21 5.17 5.97 4.31
CA SER A 21 5.53 5.89 5.71
C SER A 21 6.01 7.25 6.22
N PRO A 22 5.41 7.80 7.30
CA PRO A 22 5.94 8.99 7.94
C PRO A 22 7.33 8.72 8.55
N LEU A 23 7.71 7.46 8.79
CA LEU A 23 9.04 7.10 9.30
C LEU A 23 10.13 7.43 8.27
N THR A 24 9.91 7.09 7.00
CA THR A 24 10.92 7.20 5.94
C THR A 24 10.74 8.43 5.06
N ASN A 25 9.52 8.87 4.81
CA ASN A 25 9.27 10.07 4.01
C ASN A 25 9.33 11.32 4.88
N LYS A 26 10.47 12.02 4.85
CA LYS A 26 10.68 13.32 5.52
C LYS A 26 10.72 14.49 4.52
N ARG A 27 10.22 14.28 3.31
CA ARG A 27 10.25 15.29 2.25
C ARG A 27 9.32 16.45 2.58
N THR A 28 9.61 17.62 2.01
CA THR A 28 8.80 18.85 2.15
C THR A 28 8.19 19.32 0.82
N ASP A 29 8.48 18.60 -0.27
CA ASP A 29 7.93 18.87 -1.59
C ASP A 29 6.56 18.20 -1.80
N GLU A 30 6.05 18.20 -3.03
CA GLU A 30 4.74 17.63 -3.34
C GLU A 30 4.61 16.15 -2.94
N TYR A 31 5.69 15.37 -3.02
CA TYR A 31 5.70 13.95 -2.63
C TYR A 31 5.82 13.72 -1.11
N GLY A 32 6.17 14.76 -0.35
CA GLY A 32 6.07 14.76 1.12
C GLY A 32 4.73 15.30 1.62
N LYS A 33 4.07 16.16 0.85
CA LYS A 33 2.74 16.72 1.18
C LYS A 33 1.61 15.76 0.83
N ASP A 34 1.72 15.05 -0.29
CA ASP A 34 0.84 13.96 -0.67
C ASP A 34 1.66 12.66 -0.76
N LEU A 35 1.55 11.86 0.31
CA LEU A 35 2.25 10.60 0.46
C LEU A 35 1.83 9.55 -0.58
N THR A 36 0.66 9.71 -1.22
CA THR A 36 0.16 8.77 -2.23
C THR A 36 0.66 9.09 -3.63
N LYS A 37 1.08 10.34 -3.87
CA LYS A 37 1.37 10.88 -5.20
C LYS A 37 2.31 10.01 -6.01
N PHE A 38 3.43 9.59 -5.43
CA PHE A 38 4.42 8.76 -6.13
C PHE A 38 3.80 7.46 -6.65
N GLY A 39 3.04 6.74 -5.81
CA GLY A 39 2.38 5.51 -6.26
C GLY A 39 1.23 5.76 -7.24
N VAL A 40 0.53 6.91 -7.17
CA VAL A 40 -0.43 7.29 -8.22
C VAL A 40 0.26 7.46 -9.57
N ASP A 41 1.40 8.15 -9.59
CA ASP A 41 2.17 8.39 -10.81
C ASP A 41 2.67 7.05 -11.40
N VAL A 42 3.12 6.12 -10.55
CA VAL A 42 3.52 4.76 -10.97
C VAL A 42 2.33 3.95 -11.51
N ILE A 43 1.18 3.97 -10.83
CA ILE A 43 -0.04 3.25 -11.28
C ILE A 43 -0.47 3.75 -12.66
N LYS A 44 -0.51 5.08 -12.84
CA LYS A 44 -0.91 5.69 -14.12
C LYS A 44 0.07 5.34 -15.24
N ALA A 45 1.37 5.40 -14.97
CA ALA A 45 2.40 5.01 -15.94
C ALA A 45 2.33 3.52 -16.30
N ALA A 46 2.02 2.64 -15.34
CA ALA A 46 1.81 1.23 -15.63
C ALA A 46 0.56 1.03 -16.51
N LYS A 47 -0.59 1.60 -16.11
CA LYS A 47 -1.85 1.45 -16.85
C LYS A 47 -1.80 2.04 -18.27
N SER A 48 -0.93 3.03 -18.55
CA SER A 48 -0.78 3.55 -19.92
C SER A 48 -0.10 2.57 -20.88
N GLU A 49 0.71 1.64 -20.35
CA GLU A 49 1.44 0.63 -21.14
C GLU A 49 0.78 -0.76 -21.07
N MET A 50 -0.17 -0.95 -20.16
CA MET A 50 -0.88 -2.22 -19.99
C MET A 50 -2.03 -2.37 -20.99
N PRO A 51 -2.35 -3.61 -21.41
CA PRO A 51 -3.60 -3.88 -22.08
C PRO A 51 -4.80 -3.46 -21.21
N GLU A 52 -5.83 -2.87 -21.83
CA GLU A 52 -6.98 -2.29 -21.13
C GLU A 52 -7.67 -3.27 -20.16
N ASN A 53 -7.77 -4.55 -20.55
CA ASN A 53 -8.43 -5.60 -19.78
C ASN A 53 -7.49 -6.37 -18.83
N MET A 54 -6.20 -6.00 -18.75
CA MET A 54 -5.26 -6.65 -17.85
C MET A 54 -5.39 -6.06 -16.44
N PRO A 55 -5.65 -6.88 -15.40
CA PRO A 55 -5.78 -6.39 -14.04
C PRO A 55 -4.43 -5.92 -13.50
N LEU A 56 -4.45 -4.77 -12.85
CA LEU A 56 -3.34 -4.26 -12.06
C LEU A 56 -3.60 -4.52 -10.57
N ILE A 57 -2.74 -5.33 -9.96
CA ILE A 57 -2.74 -5.61 -8.54
C ILE A 57 -1.82 -4.61 -7.84
N MET A 58 -2.31 -3.98 -6.78
CA MET A 58 -1.51 -3.11 -5.93
C MET A 58 -1.30 -3.79 -4.57
N ARG A 59 -0.05 -4.15 -4.26
CA ARG A 59 0.29 -4.68 -2.94
C ARG A 59 0.60 -3.56 -1.97
N VAL A 60 -0.16 -3.49 -0.87
CA VAL A 60 -0.11 -2.38 0.10
C VAL A 60 0.01 -2.93 1.52
N SER A 61 0.79 -2.27 2.36
CA SER A 61 0.77 -2.51 3.81
C SER A 61 -0.47 -1.83 4.41
N GLY A 62 -1.37 -2.61 5.01
CA GLY A 62 -2.58 -2.04 5.63
C GLY A 62 -2.28 -1.21 6.87
N LYS A 63 -1.18 -1.54 7.56
CA LYS A 63 -0.64 -0.77 8.69
C LYS A 63 0.84 -1.08 8.90
N GLU A 64 1.47 -0.27 9.71
CA GLU A 64 2.85 -0.39 10.17
C GLU A 64 2.91 -0.89 11.62
N TYR A 65 4.07 -1.38 12.03
CA TYR A 65 4.34 -1.87 13.38
C TYR A 65 5.56 -1.19 14.03
N VAL A 66 6.16 -0.21 13.37
CA VAL A 66 7.19 0.66 13.96
C VAL A 66 6.58 1.71 14.88
N GLU A 67 7.39 2.28 15.75
CA GLU A 67 6.99 3.41 16.58
C GLU A 67 6.66 4.64 15.70
N GLY A 68 5.47 5.21 15.89
CA GLY A 68 4.96 6.31 15.05
C GLY A 68 4.58 5.90 13.62
N GLY A 69 4.47 4.59 13.35
CA GLY A 69 3.95 4.07 12.09
C GLY A 69 2.45 4.35 11.91
N TYR A 70 1.96 4.22 10.68
CA TYR A 70 0.54 4.46 10.40
C TYR A 70 -0.35 3.25 10.70
N GLU A 71 -1.61 3.54 11.05
CA GLU A 71 -2.65 2.54 11.33
C GLU A 71 -3.57 2.30 10.11
N ILE A 72 -4.54 1.40 10.27
CA ILE A 72 -5.43 0.91 9.21
C ILE A 72 -6.19 2.02 8.46
N GLU A 73 -6.51 3.13 9.12
CA GLU A 73 -7.18 4.28 8.52
C GLU A 73 -6.35 4.88 7.37
N THR A 74 -5.04 4.97 7.55
CA THR A 74 -4.11 5.42 6.51
C THR A 74 -4.05 4.40 5.37
N GLY A 75 -3.97 3.10 5.67
CA GLY A 75 -4.01 2.04 4.65
C GLY A 75 -5.29 2.08 3.81
N ILE A 76 -6.45 2.38 4.42
CA ILE A 76 -7.72 2.61 3.71
C ILE A 76 -7.63 3.85 2.82
N GLY A 77 -7.08 4.96 3.32
CA GLY A 77 -6.89 6.19 2.56
C GLY A 77 -6.04 5.99 1.30
N ILE A 78 -4.89 5.34 1.45
CA ILE A 78 -3.99 4.97 0.34
C ILE A 78 -4.74 4.10 -0.67
N SER A 79 -5.44 3.06 -0.20
CA SER A 79 -6.17 2.13 -1.09
C SER A 79 -7.28 2.84 -1.86
N LYS A 80 -8.00 3.80 -1.25
CA LYS A 80 -9.01 4.62 -1.94
C LYS A 80 -8.41 5.45 -3.06
N VAL A 81 -7.25 6.07 -2.82
CA VAL A 81 -6.58 6.88 -3.86
C VAL A 81 -6.09 5.98 -4.99
N TYR A 82 -5.51 4.81 -4.67
CA TYR A 82 -5.00 3.87 -5.68
C TYR A 82 -6.10 3.21 -6.49
N HIS A 83 -7.26 2.95 -5.88
CA HIS A 83 -8.41 2.45 -6.61
C HIS A 83 -8.87 3.47 -7.66
N LYS A 84 -8.97 4.76 -7.27
CA LYS A 84 -9.28 5.85 -8.21
C LYS A 84 -8.21 6.06 -9.29
N ALA A 85 -6.96 5.71 -9.00
CA ALA A 85 -5.86 5.81 -9.96
C ALA A 85 -5.85 4.67 -10.99
N GLY A 86 -6.61 3.59 -10.77
CA GLY A 86 -6.75 2.47 -11.70
C GLY A 86 -6.23 1.12 -11.21
N ALA A 87 -5.96 0.96 -9.91
CA ALA A 87 -5.70 -0.34 -9.32
C ALA A 87 -7.00 -1.17 -9.20
N ASP A 88 -6.95 -2.39 -9.72
CA ASP A 88 -8.12 -3.27 -9.87
C ASP A 88 -8.26 -4.22 -8.66
N ILE A 89 -7.13 -4.69 -8.11
CA ILE A 89 -7.08 -5.65 -7.01
C ILE A 89 -6.09 -5.16 -5.95
N PHE A 90 -6.42 -5.36 -4.68
CA PHE A 90 -5.54 -5.04 -3.56
C PHE A 90 -5.04 -6.30 -2.86
N HIS A 91 -3.72 -6.48 -2.86
CA HIS A 91 -3.03 -7.49 -2.07
C HIS A 91 -2.59 -6.86 -0.75
N ILE A 92 -3.28 -7.18 0.35
CA ILE A 92 -3.06 -6.52 1.63
C ILE A 92 -2.05 -7.29 2.48
N SER A 93 -0.95 -6.62 2.82
CA SER A 93 0.08 -7.05 3.78
C SER A 93 0.07 -6.13 5.01
N ALA A 94 1.11 -6.19 5.85
CA ALA A 94 1.41 -5.20 6.88
C ALA A 94 2.91 -5.21 7.21
N GLY A 95 3.40 -4.13 7.83
CA GLY A 95 4.77 -4.03 8.32
C GLY A 95 5.85 -4.00 7.23
N GLY A 96 7.11 -4.10 7.66
CA GLY A 96 8.35 -4.18 6.86
C GLY A 96 9.15 -2.87 6.73
N GLU A 97 8.66 -1.78 7.32
CA GLU A 97 9.26 -0.45 7.32
C GLU A 97 10.41 -0.25 8.32
N GLY A 98 10.58 -1.15 9.29
CA GLY A 98 11.65 -1.05 10.29
C GLY A 98 11.50 -1.98 11.49
N PRO A 99 12.27 -1.75 12.57
CA PRO A 99 12.20 -2.53 13.80
C PRO A 99 10.83 -2.45 14.47
N ILE A 100 10.23 -3.60 14.76
CA ILE A 100 8.91 -3.70 15.36
C ILE A 100 8.90 -3.05 16.76
N ALA A 101 7.93 -2.18 17.02
CA ALA A 101 7.72 -1.54 18.29
C ALA A 101 7.41 -2.55 19.41
N SER A 102 7.82 -2.20 20.63
CA SER A 102 7.60 -3.04 21.82
C SER A 102 6.11 -3.24 22.16
N ALA A 103 5.27 -2.25 21.89
CA ALA A 103 3.86 -2.20 22.29
C ALA A 103 2.86 -2.80 21.27
N GLY A 104 3.30 -3.19 20.08
CA GLY A 104 2.39 -3.53 18.99
C GLY A 104 2.99 -4.47 17.97
N LYS A 105 3.28 -5.72 18.37
CA LYS A 105 3.81 -6.73 17.43
C LYS A 105 2.69 -7.27 16.51
N PRO A 106 3.01 -7.66 15.27
CA PRO A 106 2.09 -8.40 14.43
C PRO A 106 1.62 -9.67 15.15
N GLY A 107 0.36 -10.04 14.94
CA GLY A 107 -0.16 -11.30 15.45
C GLY A 107 0.60 -12.48 14.85
N THR A 108 1.07 -13.40 15.67
CA THR A 108 1.72 -14.65 15.22
C THR A 108 0.70 -15.78 15.10
N HIS A 109 -0.41 -15.53 14.40
CA HIS A 109 -1.50 -16.49 14.22
C HIS A 109 -1.99 -16.51 12.77
N ALA A 110 -2.71 -17.58 12.41
CA ALA A 110 -3.30 -17.70 11.08
C ALA A 110 -4.19 -16.48 10.76
N ALA A 111 -4.11 -16.02 9.52
CA ALA A 111 -4.95 -14.95 8.99
C ALA A 111 -4.87 -13.59 9.72
N TYR A 112 -3.79 -13.29 10.46
CA TYR A 112 -3.68 -12.04 11.22
C TYR A 112 -3.79 -10.75 10.37
N GLN A 113 -3.48 -10.82 9.08
CA GLN A 113 -3.64 -9.68 8.14
C GLN A 113 -5.03 -9.62 7.48
N VAL A 114 -5.82 -10.69 7.55
CA VAL A 114 -7.15 -10.76 6.92
C VAL A 114 -8.12 -9.70 7.47
N PRO A 115 -8.13 -9.35 8.78
CA PRO A 115 -8.89 -8.21 9.27
C PRO A 115 -8.59 -6.89 8.55
N LEU A 116 -7.32 -6.63 8.18
CA LEU A 116 -6.92 -5.45 7.42
C LEU A 116 -7.53 -5.47 6.00
N ALA A 117 -7.44 -6.63 5.34
CA ALA A 117 -8.06 -6.83 4.03
C ALA A 117 -9.58 -6.63 4.05
N ARG A 118 -10.26 -7.13 5.10
CA ARG A 118 -11.70 -6.95 5.31
C ARG A 118 -12.06 -5.48 5.51
N ALA A 119 -11.29 -4.74 6.30
CA ALA A 119 -11.51 -3.33 6.55
C ALA A 119 -11.39 -2.50 5.26
N ILE A 120 -10.33 -2.73 4.48
CA ILE A 120 -10.11 -2.05 3.19
C ILE A 120 -11.23 -2.40 2.20
N LYS A 121 -11.59 -3.68 2.06
CA LYS A 121 -12.69 -4.11 1.18
C LYS A 121 -14.02 -3.44 1.56
N LYS A 122 -14.35 -3.37 2.85
CA LYS A 122 -15.57 -2.71 3.34
C LYS A 122 -15.60 -1.21 3.05
N ALA A 123 -14.44 -0.55 3.01
CA ALA A 123 -14.35 0.89 2.79
C ALA A 123 -14.29 1.30 1.31
N LEU A 124 -14.03 0.36 0.40
CA LEU A 124 -14.01 0.57 -1.06
C LEU A 124 -15.34 0.22 -1.73
N ASN A 125 -16.14 -0.66 -1.11
CA ASN A 125 -17.51 -0.98 -1.51
C ASN A 125 -18.51 0.03 -0.94
#